data_AF-W1DJ32-F1
#
_entry.id   AF-W1DJ32-F1
#
_cell.length_a   1.000
_cell.length_b   1.000
_cell.length_c   1.000
_cell.angle_alpha   90.00
_cell.angle_beta   90.00
_cell.angle_gamma   90.00
#
_symmetry.space_group_name_H-M   'P 1'
#
loop_
_entity.id
_entity.type
_entity.pdbx_description
1 polymer ?
#
loop_
_entity_poly.entity_id
_entity_poly.type
_entity_poly.pdbx_seq_one_letter_code
_entity_poly.pdbx_strand_id
1 'polypeptide(L)'
;MAFLWTAADNYANLLNPELSISCPFVITLTLMVEDQVKTQNEANLKFMDVEKKSKTSYAKYFPNVIKEMQEWGDIRQRLSTNQTSLVSYFFNITTYTADSTEASLAAEQQVLNSYRKGGFQLIPARYHHLRNFLAMMPFKCGEGLFKELQAAGVVKRAETFQVANLLPIVADSPLAPAGLLAPTYRNQLAFIDLFYEGMNNTNFNMAVCGTSGAGKTGLIQPLIRSVLDSGGFAWVFDMGDGYKSLCENMGGVYLDGDTLKFNPFANVLDDAHFDMSAERIRDQMSVMASPNGNLDEVHEGLLLQAVQAAWLSKRNQARVDDVVQFLQDAKDSDEYADSPTIRGRLDEMIILLDQYTVNGIYGDYFNSDKPTLHDDARMVVLELGGLESRPSLLIAVMFSLIIYIENRMYQSPRGLKKLNVIDEGWKLLDFKNEKSGAVYRERLPYRASTYRRIHHHHAEHRRLRLPDRLQRRTCSVGELIVQGHSEAVSEGICQV
;
A
#
# COMPACT_ATOMS: atom_id res chain seq x y z
N MET A 1 27.27 17.72 17.70
CA MET A 1 26.37 16.96 18.60
C MET A 1 25.73 15.87 17.78
N ALA A 2 25.85 14.62 18.22
CA ALA A 2 25.09 13.52 17.62
C ALA A 2 23.67 13.56 18.17
N PHE A 3 22.67 13.56 17.30
CA PHE A 3 21.27 13.43 17.70
C PHE A 3 20.79 12.02 17.40
N LEU A 4 19.90 11.50 18.24
CA LEU A 4 19.39 10.14 18.14
C LEU A 4 18.90 9.80 16.71
N TRP A 5 18.13 10.69 16.08
CA TRP A 5 17.59 10.47 14.73
C TRP A 5 18.67 10.43 13.63
N THR A 6 19.81 11.10 13.84
CA THR A 6 20.95 11.06 12.90
C THR A 6 21.79 9.79 13.07
N ALA A 7 21.64 9.05 14.17
CA ALA A 7 22.43 7.86 14.43
C ALA A 7 22.16 6.75 13.41
N ALA A 8 20.93 6.70 12.88
CA ALA A 8 20.52 5.71 11.90
C ALA A 8 21.30 5.82 10.58
N ASP A 9 21.73 7.02 10.21
CA ASP A 9 22.50 7.28 9.00
C ASP A 9 23.94 6.75 9.07
N ASN A 10 24.41 6.36 10.26
CA ASN A 10 25.71 5.70 10.44
C ASN A 10 25.67 4.21 10.12
N TYR A 11 24.49 3.59 10.02
CA TYR A 11 24.39 2.19 9.63
C TYR A 11 23.55 1.95 8.38
N ALA A 12 22.63 2.86 8.04
CA ALA A 12 21.83 2.81 6.83
C ALA A 12 21.51 4.22 6.32
N ASN A 13 22.43 4.82 5.55
CA ASN A 13 22.28 6.17 5.00
C ASN A 13 21.39 6.18 3.76
N LEU A 14 20.30 6.96 3.79
CA LEU A 14 19.32 7.02 2.71
C LEU A 14 19.79 7.80 1.47
N LEU A 15 20.67 8.79 1.66
CA LEU A 15 21.12 9.68 0.57
C LEU A 15 22.41 9.19 -0.10
N ASN A 16 23.25 8.50 0.68
CA ASN A 16 24.55 7.99 0.23
C ASN A 16 24.68 6.52 0.63
N PRO A 17 24.08 5.59 -0.12
CA PRO A 17 24.03 4.17 0.25
C PRO A 17 25.41 3.54 0.50
N GLU A 18 26.46 4.06 -0.14
CA GLU A 18 27.86 3.66 0.07
C GLU A 18 28.38 3.91 1.50
N LEU A 19 27.67 4.73 2.28
CA LEU A 19 27.95 5.02 3.69
C LEU A 19 27.02 4.23 4.63
N SER A 20 26.50 3.10 4.17
CA SER A 20 25.74 2.15 4.98
C SER A 20 26.58 0.91 5.29
N ILE A 21 26.17 0.10 6.26
CA ILE A 21 26.75 -1.23 6.49
C ILE A 21 26.01 -2.23 5.59
N SER A 22 26.73 -2.93 4.70
CA SER A 22 26.11 -3.82 3.69
C SER A 22 26.10 -5.31 4.06
N CYS A 23 26.53 -5.66 5.27
CA CYS A 23 26.50 -7.03 5.79
C CYS A 23 25.56 -7.12 7.00
N PRO A 24 25.08 -8.31 7.40
CA PRO A 24 24.37 -8.46 8.66
C PRO A 24 25.24 -7.96 9.82
N PHE A 25 24.66 -7.21 10.76
CA PHE A 25 25.41 -6.64 11.88
C PHE A 25 24.55 -6.54 13.14
N VAL A 26 25.22 -6.37 14.28
CA VAL A 26 24.61 -6.05 15.58
C VAL A 26 25.32 -4.83 16.15
N ILE A 27 24.55 -3.80 16.50
CA ILE A 27 25.03 -2.65 17.27
C ILE A 27 24.68 -2.89 18.74
N THR A 28 25.67 -2.77 19.62
CA THR A 28 25.51 -2.94 21.05
C THR A 28 25.98 -1.70 21.78
N LEU A 29 25.10 -1.13 22.61
CA LEU A 29 25.45 -0.11 23.59
C LEU A 29 25.24 -0.69 24.99
N THR A 30 26.33 -0.90 25.72
CA THR A 30 26.28 -1.19 27.16
C THR A 30 26.59 0.07 27.93
N LEU A 31 25.84 0.36 28.98
CA LEU A 31 26.06 1.55 29.81
C LEU A 31 25.92 1.24 31.31
N MET A 32 26.59 2.05 32.12
CA MET A 32 26.52 2.06 33.58
C MET A 32 26.50 3.51 34.04
N VAL A 33 25.39 3.91 34.66
CA VAL A 33 25.29 5.22 35.31
C VAL A 33 26.21 5.21 36.53
N GLU A 34 27.10 6.19 36.62
CA GLU A 34 28.04 6.28 37.73
C GLU A 34 27.40 6.92 38.96
N ASP A 35 28.00 6.67 40.13
CA ASP A 35 27.54 7.26 41.38
C ASP A 35 27.56 8.81 41.31
N GLN A 36 26.41 9.42 41.58
CA GLN A 36 26.21 10.85 41.40
C GLN A 36 27.07 11.68 42.37
N VAL A 37 27.21 11.23 43.62
CA VAL A 37 27.99 11.95 44.63
C VAL A 37 29.48 11.92 44.29
N LYS A 38 29.97 10.75 43.87
CA LYS A 38 31.36 10.57 43.44
C LYS A 38 31.69 11.44 42.23
N THR A 39 30.81 11.46 41.23
CA THR A 39 31.02 12.23 39.98
C THR A 39 30.90 13.74 40.19
N GLN A 40 30.00 14.19 41.06
CA GLN A 40 29.95 15.60 41.49
C GLN A 40 31.26 16.04 42.17
N ASN A 41 31.79 15.22 43.09
CA ASN A 41 33.05 15.50 43.77
C ASN A 41 34.24 15.52 42.79
N GLU A 42 34.30 14.57 41.85
CA GLU A 42 35.30 14.56 40.78
C GLU A 42 35.24 15.83 39.93
N ALA A 43 34.05 16.22 39.46
CA ALA A 43 33.85 17.41 38.65
C ALA A 43 34.24 18.70 39.41
N ASN A 44 33.91 18.80 40.70
CA ASN A 44 34.35 19.91 41.56
C ASN A 44 35.88 20.02 41.61
N LEU A 45 36.58 18.91 41.86
CA LEU A 45 38.04 18.88 41.95
C LEU A 45 38.70 19.23 40.61
N LYS A 46 38.20 18.65 39.51
CA LYS A 46 38.69 18.93 38.15
C LYS A 46 38.50 20.40 37.77
N PHE A 47 37.32 20.95 38.02
CA PHE A 47 37.05 22.37 37.79
C PHE A 47 38.03 23.26 38.55
N MET A 48 38.22 23.03 39.86
CA MET A 48 39.13 23.85 40.67
C MET A 48 40.59 23.80 40.19
N ASP A 49 41.07 22.64 39.72
CA ASP A 49 42.42 22.50 39.17
C ASP A 49 42.58 23.28 37.86
N VAL A 50 41.64 23.10 36.93
CA VAL A 50 41.70 23.77 35.61
C VAL A 50 41.44 25.27 35.74
N GLU A 51 40.57 25.70 36.66
CA GLU A 51 40.34 27.12 36.97
C GLU A 51 41.60 27.80 37.53
N LYS A 52 42.38 27.12 38.38
CA LYS A 52 43.67 27.65 38.84
C LYS A 52 44.63 27.81 37.66
N LYS A 53 44.73 26.81 36.79
CA LYS A 53 45.62 26.85 35.60
C LYS A 53 45.21 27.94 34.61
N SER A 54 43.90 28.14 34.40
CA SER A 54 43.38 29.13 33.45
C SER A 54 43.72 30.57 33.85
N LYS A 55 43.87 30.84 35.16
CA LYS A 55 44.23 32.16 35.71
C LYS A 55 45.73 32.46 35.71
N THR A 56 46.57 31.52 35.27
CA THR A 56 48.03 31.70 35.23
C THR A 56 48.55 31.94 33.80
N SER A 57 49.84 32.27 33.67
CA SER A 57 50.53 32.35 32.37
C SER A 57 50.43 31.06 31.55
N TYR A 58 50.10 29.92 32.16
CA TYR A 58 49.88 28.64 31.47
C TYR A 58 48.80 28.73 30.38
N ALA A 59 47.72 29.48 30.63
CA ALA A 59 46.63 29.66 29.67
C ALA A 59 47.05 30.40 28.39
N LYS A 60 48.11 31.22 28.46
CA LYS A 60 48.68 31.92 27.30
C LYS A 60 49.35 30.95 26.32
N TYR A 61 49.97 29.89 26.85
CA TYR A 61 50.64 28.86 26.05
C TYR A 61 49.69 27.71 25.67
N PHE A 62 48.66 27.45 26.48
CA PHE A 62 47.69 26.38 26.25
C PHE A 62 46.25 26.91 26.31
N PRO A 63 45.73 27.51 25.22
CA PRO A 63 44.40 28.13 25.21
C PRO A 63 43.26 27.12 25.43
N ASN A 64 43.47 25.82 25.19
CA ASN A 64 42.48 24.78 25.43
C ASN A 64 42.08 24.64 26.91
N VAL A 65 42.93 25.11 27.84
CA VAL A 65 42.65 25.10 29.29
C VAL A 65 41.43 25.95 29.63
N ILE A 66 41.20 27.04 28.90
CA ILE A 66 40.02 27.90 29.10
C ILE A 66 38.75 27.16 28.69
N LYS A 67 38.79 26.43 27.56
CA LYS A 67 37.66 25.61 27.09
C LYS A 67 37.37 24.47 28.06
N GLU A 68 38.42 23.76 28.50
CA GLU A 68 38.31 22.69 29.49
C GLU A 68 37.72 23.20 30.82
N MET A 69 38.11 24.40 31.26
CA MET A 69 37.53 25.03 32.45
C MET A 69 36.03 25.29 32.27
N GLN A 70 35.62 25.82 31.12
CA GLN A 70 34.21 26.07 30.81
C GLN A 70 33.41 24.76 30.79
N GLU A 71 33.92 23.73 30.09
CA GLU A 71 33.28 22.41 30.02
C GLU A 71 33.09 21.77 31.40
N TRP A 72 34.13 21.76 32.24
CA TRP A 72 34.01 21.24 33.61
C TRP A 72 33.09 22.09 34.48
N GLY A 73 33.04 23.40 34.28
CA GLY A 73 32.13 24.29 34.98
C GLY A 73 30.67 23.98 34.67
N ASP A 74 30.38 23.81 33.39
CA ASP A 74 29.06 23.44 32.86
C ASP A 74 28.62 22.04 33.34
N ILE A 75 29.50 21.04 33.21
CA ILE A 75 29.25 19.67 33.70
C ILE A 75 28.98 19.68 35.20
N ARG A 76 29.83 20.39 35.97
CA ARG A 76 29.68 20.52 37.43
C ARG A 76 28.33 21.10 37.81
N GLN A 77 27.88 22.16 37.13
CA GLN A 77 26.58 22.79 37.39
C GLN A 77 25.42 21.85 37.07
N ARG A 78 25.47 21.14 35.93
CA ARG A 78 24.42 20.17 35.57
C ARG A 78 24.39 18.98 36.52
N LEU A 79 25.54 18.49 36.97
CA LEU A 79 25.63 17.41 37.95
C LEU A 79 25.08 17.84 39.32
N SER A 80 25.39 19.05 39.80
CA SER A 80 24.95 19.54 41.11
C SER A 80 23.44 19.83 41.16
N THR A 81 22.86 20.24 40.03
CA THR A 81 21.42 20.45 39.87
C THR A 81 20.65 19.17 39.52
N ASN A 82 21.33 18.03 39.42
CA ASN A 82 20.78 16.74 38.99
C ASN A 82 20.09 16.79 37.61
N GLN A 83 20.52 17.70 36.73
CA GLN A 83 20.05 17.76 35.35
C GLN A 83 20.66 16.66 34.46
N THR A 84 21.81 16.12 34.87
CA THR A 84 22.57 15.09 34.14
C THR A 84 23.26 14.13 35.11
N SER A 85 23.73 13.01 34.59
CA SER A 85 24.65 12.09 35.27
C SER A 85 25.79 11.71 34.33
N LEU A 86 26.94 11.32 34.88
CA LEU A 86 28.01 10.71 34.08
C LEU A 86 27.73 9.22 33.89
N VAL A 87 27.93 8.76 32.66
CA VAL A 87 27.68 7.39 32.23
C VAL A 87 28.95 6.83 31.62
N SER A 88 29.41 5.72 32.16
CA SER A 88 30.40 4.86 31.54
C SER A 88 29.71 3.98 30.50
N TYR A 89 30.17 3.97 29.25
CA TYR A 89 29.56 3.20 28.17
C TYR A 89 30.57 2.50 27.27
N PHE A 90 30.13 1.38 26.69
CA PHE A 90 30.82 0.61 25.66
C PHE A 90 29.91 0.51 24.43
N PHE A 91 30.41 1.00 23.29
CA PHE A 91 29.70 0.96 22.01
C PHE A 91 30.44 0.02 21.05
N ASN A 92 29.74 -0.98 20.53
CA ASN A 92 30.30 -2.05 19.72
C ASN A 92 29.45 -2.30 18.48
N ILE A 93 30.12 -2.60 17.37
CA ILE A 93 29.48 -3.03 16.14
C ILE A 93 30.12 -4.36 15.75
N THR A 94 29.31 -5.40 15.67
CA THR A 94 29.76 -6.73 15.23
C THR A 94 29.15 -7.00 13.87
N THR A 95 30.00 -7.23 12.87
CA THR A 95 29.61 -7.57 11.51
C THR A 95 29.72 -9.08 11.28
N TYR A 96 28.84 -9.63 10.46
CA TYR A 96 28.87 -11.01 10.02
C TYR A 96 29.18 -11.05 8.53
N THR A 97 30.32 -11.62 8.17
CA THR A 97 30.79 -11.70 6.79
C THR A 97 31.02 -13.16 6.39
N ALA A 98 31.22 -13.41 5.10
CA ALA A 98 31.79 -14.66 4.65
C ALA A 98 33.14 -14.91 5.34
N ASP A 99 33.51 -16.18 5.49
CA ASP A 99 34.77 -16.60 6.10
C ASP A 99 35.95 -16.37 5.14
N SER A 100 36.28 -15.10 4.92
CA SER A 100 37.43 -14.65 4.16
C SER A 100 38.03 -13.38 4.73
N THR A 101 39.34 -13.24 4.59
CA THR A 101 40.08 -12.08 5.10
C THR A 101 39.66 -10.81 4.35
N GLU A 102 39.43 -10.94 3.05
CA GLU A 102 39.01 -9.86 2.17
C GLU A 102 37.62 -9.33 2.56
N ALA A 103 36.65 -10.22 2.82
CA ALA A 103 35.30 -9.81 3.20
C ALA A 103 35.28 -9.14 4.59
N SER A 104 36.05 -9.68 5.55
CA SER A 104 36.16 -9.09 6.88
C SER A 104 36.80 -7.69 6.83
N LEU A 105 37.89 -7.52 6.06
CA LEU A 105 38.57 -6.24 5.91
C LEU A 105 37.68 -5.20 5.20
N ALA A 106 36.94 -5.62 4.16
CA ALA A 106 36.03 -4.74 3.43
C ALA A 106 34.90 -4.23 4.35
N ALA A 107 34.26 -5.12 5.10
CA ALA A 107 33.20 -4.74 6.05
C ALA A 107 33.74 -3.82 7.17
N GLU A 108 34.93 -4.09 7.69
CA GLU A 108 35.59 -3.22 8.67
C GLU A 108 35.78 -1.80 8.11
N GLN A 109 36.37 -1.68 6.92
CA GLN A 109 36.62 -0.37 6.31
C GLN A 109 35.32 0.40 6.05
N GLN A 110 34.27 -0.30 5.62
CA GLN A 110 32.96 0.29 5.38
C GLN A 110 32.34 0.84 6.67
N VAL A 111 32.34 0.06 7.75
CA VAL A 111 31.85 0.49 9.08
C VAL A 111 32.65 1.71 9.57
N LEU A 112 33.97 1.64 9.49
CA LEU A 112 34.84 2.75 9.92
C LEU A 112 34.58 4.04 9.12
N ASN A 113 34.41 3.93 7.80
CA ASN A 113 34.17 5.08 6.93
C ASN A 113 32.79 5.71 7.17
N SER A 114 31.75 4.88 7.32
CA SER A 114 30.40 5.35 7.60
C SER A 114 30.34 6.16 8.90
N TYR A 115 30.82 5.58 10.00
CA TYR A 115 30.82 6.24 11.31
C TYR A 115 31.76 7.46 11.36
N ARG A 116 32.88 7.44 10.63
CA ARG A 116 33.79 8.60 10.55
C ARG A 116 33.10 9.80 9.92
N LYS A 117 32.25 9.61 8.92
CA LYS A 117 31.45 10.71 8.33
C LYS A 117 30.47 11.29 9.34
N GLY A 118 29.91 10.46 10.23
CA GLY A 118 29.11 10.89 11.38
C GLY A 118 29.90 11.52 12.53
N GLY A 119 31.22 11.68 12.40
CA GLY A 119 32.09 12.24 13.43
C GLY A 119 32.54 11.24 14.50
N PHE A 120 32.29 9.95 14.31
CA PHE A 120 32.69 8.88 15.23
C PHE A 120 33.96 8.18 14.76
N GLN A 121 34.95 8.11 15.63
CA GLN A 121 36.16 7.33 15.39
C GLN A 121 36.05 5.97 16.08
N LEU A 122 35.69 4.94 15.32
CA LEU A 122 35.67 3.56 15.78
C LEU A 122 37.07 2.94 15.70
N ILE A 123 37.31 1.92 16.52
CA ILE A 123 38.59 1.21 16.61
C ILE A 123 38.34 -0.29 16.34
N PRO A 124 39.12 -0.94 15.43
CA PRO A 124 39.01 -2.37 15.19
C PRO A 124 39.31 -3.22 16.43
N ALA A 125 38.45 -4.19 16.73
CA ALA A 125 38.56 -5.07 17.90
C ALA A 125 39.48 -6.29 17.63
N ARG A 126 40.74 -6.05 17.25
CA ARG A 126 41.71 -7.12 16.98
C ARG A 126 41.87 -8.04 18.19
N TYR A 127 41.76 -9.35 17.97
CA TYR A 127 41.88 -10.40 18.99
C TYR A 127 40.87 -10.33 20.16
N HIS A 128 39.82 -9.51 20.05
CA HIS A 128 38.81 -9.33 21.09
C HIS A 128 37.40 -9.75 20.65
N HIS A 129 37.28 -10.50 19.54
CA HIS A 129 36.01 -10.93 18.96
C HIS A 129 35.11 -11.65 19.97
N LEU A 130 35.65 -12.63 20.73
CA LEU A 130 34.87 -13.37 21.72
C LEU A 130 34.35 -12.47 22.85
N ARG A 131 35.19 -11.58 23.39
CA ARG A 131 34.79 -10.62 24.43
C ARG A 131 33.67 -9.71 23.95
N ASN A 132 33.82 -9.14 22.75
CA ASN A 132 32.84 -8.26 22.16
C ASN A 132 31.54 -9.01 21.80
N PHE A 133 31.65 -10.27 21.37
CA PHE A 133 30.50 -11.14 21.12
C PHE A 133 29.71 -11.41 22.40
N LEU A 134 30.40 -11.76 23.49
CA LEU A 134 29.75 -11.93 24.81
C LEU A 134 29.10 -10.64 25.30
N ALA A 135 29.67 -9.47 25.00
CA ALA A 135 29.09 -8.18 25.37
C ALA A 135 27.77 -7.88 24.66
N MET A 136 27.48 -8.53 23.52
CA MET A 136 26.18 -8.42 22.83
C MET A 136 25.06 -9.16 23.55
N MET A 137 25.40 -10.15 24.37
CA MET A 137 24.41 -11.00 25.01
C MET A 137 23.74 -10.26 26.18
N PRO A 138 22.40 -10.37 26.32
CA PRO A 138 21.70 -9.77 27.44
C PRO A 138 22.34 -10.14 28.78
N PHE A 139 22.47 -9.15 29.66
CA PHE A 139 22.96 -9.29 31.04
C PHE A 139 24.43 -9.71 31.23
N LYS A 140 25.17 -10.14 30.19
CA LYS A 140 26.57 -10.59 30.33
C LYS A 140 27.52 -9.52 30.86
N CYS A 141 27.34 -8.27 30.45
CA CYS A 141 28.11 -7.16 31.00
C CYS A 141 27.97 -7.01 32.53
N GLY A 142 26.81 -7.38 33.10
CA GLY A 142 26.55 -7.32 34.54
C GLY A 142 27.30 -8.39 35.36
N GLU A 143 27.70 -9.50 34.75
CA GLU A 143 28.42 -10.61 35.42
C GLU A 143 29.91 -10.32 35.67
N GLY A 144 30.39 -9.10 35.37
CA GLY A 144 31.78 -8.70 35.55
C GLY A 144 32.48 -8.29 34.25
N LEU A 145 31.94 -8.68 33.10
CA LEU A 145 32.48 -8.33 31.78
C LEU A 145 32.59 -6.81 31.57
N PHE A 146 31.71 -5.99 32.17
CA PHE A 146 31.86 -4.53 32.10
C PHE A 146 33.16 -4.03 32.76
N LYS A 147 33.60 -4.64 33.86
CA LYS A 147 34.88 -4.30 34.50
C LYS A 147 36.07 -4.70 33.62
N GLU A 148 35.96 -5.82 32.90
CA GLU A 148 36.98 -6.21 31.92
C GLU A 148 37.06 -5.23 30.74
N LEU A 149 35.91 -4.75 30.25
CA LEU A 149 35.86 -3.70 29.24
C LEU A 149 36.49 -2.39 29.72
N GLN A 150 36.26 -2.03 31.00
CA GLN A 150 36.93 -0.88 31.63
C GLN A 150 38.45 -1.09 31.72
N ALA A 151 38.90 -2.25 32.20
CA ALA A 151 40.31 -2.59 32.31
C ALA A 151 41.03 -2.61 30.94
N ALA A 152 40.31 -3.00 29.89
CA ALA A 152 40.81 -2.97 28.52
C ALA A 152 40.81 -1.57 27.87
N GLY A 153 40.32 -0.53 28.57
CA GLY A 153 40.35 0.86 28.09
C GLY A 153 39.37 1.15 26.94
N VAL A 154 38.39 0.27 26.71
CA VAL A 154 37.39 0.42 25.62
C VAL A 154 36.09 1.08 26.08
N VAL A 155 35.96 1.35 27.38
CA VAL A 155 34.85 2.11 27.96
C VAL A 155 35.13 3.61 27.88
N LYS A 156 34.14 4.38 27.42
CA LYS A 156 34.16 5.84 27.38
C LYS A 156 33.21 6.41 28.42
N ARG A 157 33.38 7.68 28.77
CA ARG A 157 32.50 8.42 29.70
C ARG A 157 31.88 9.60 28.98
N ALA A 158 30.59 9.82 29.18
CA ALA A 158 29.88 11.01 28.73
C ALA A 158 28.68 11.27 29.64
N GLU A 159 28.08 12.45 29.51
CA GLU A 159 26.80 12.76 30.15
C GLU A 159 25.66 11.90 29.58
N THR A 160 24.61 11.68 30.38
CA THR A 160 23.44 10.86 30.02
C THR A 160 22.82 11.25 28.69
N PHE A 161 22.69 12.55 28.42
CA PHE A 161 22.10 13.05 27.18
C PHE A 161 22.87 12.58 25.94
N GLN A 162 24.21 12.63 25.97
CA GLN A 162 25.06 12.23 24.86
C GLN A 162 24.97 10.71 24.65
N VAL A 163 24.99 9.92 25.72
CA VAL A 163 24.86 8.45 25.62
C VAL A 163 23.48 8.04 25.11
N ALA A 164 22.42 8.73 25.54
CA ALA A 164 21.07 8.49 25.05
C ALA A 164 20.97 8.67 23.52
N ASN A 165 21.70 9.64 22.95
CA ASN A 165 21.75 9.86 21.50
C ASN A 165 22.55 8.78 20.73
N LEU A 166 23.22 7.85 21.42
CA LEU A 166 23.90 6.70 20.81
C LEU A 166 23.06 5.41 20.85
N LEU A 167 21.86 5.44 21.44
CA LEU A 167 21.02 4.27 21.57
C LEU A 167 20.57 3.75 20.19
N PRO A 168 20.75 2.44 19.90
CA PRO A 168 20.31 1.84 18.63
C PRO A 168 18.81 1.52 18.66
N ILE A 169 17.97 2.53 18.90
CA ILE A 169 16.51 2.39 19.06
C ILE A 169 15.70 3.06 17.95
N VAL A 170 16.38 3.66 16.96
CA VAL A 170 15.72 4.27 15.81
C VAL A 170 15.38 3.20 14.79
N ALA A 171 14.09 3.07 14.51
CA ALA A 171 13.55 2.15 13.52
C ALA A 171 12.61 2.90 12.57
N ASP A 172 12.54 2.42 11.34
CA ASP A 172 11.54 2.83 10.38
C ASP A 172 10.17 2.28 10.78
N SER A 173 9.11 2.89 10.29
CA SER A 173 7.75 2.39 10.53
C SER A 173 7.59 1.00 9.92
N PRO A 174 7.08 0.00 10.67
CA PRO A 174 6.76 -1.31 10.10
C PRO A 174 5.55 -1.26 9.14
N LEU A 175 4.87 -0.10 9.04
CA LEU A 175 3.64 0.16 8.30
C LEU A 175 2.43 -0.67 8.79
N ALA A 176 2.48 -1.99 8.64
CA ALA A 176 1.51 -2.94 9.15
C ALA A 176 2.21 -4.08 9.94
N PRO A 177 1.52 -4.74 10.89
CA PRO A 177 2.09 -5.85 11.65
C PRO A 177 2.29 -7.13 10.81
N ALA A 178 1.57 -7.25 9.71
CA ALA A 178 1.62 -8.37 8.78
C ALA A 178 1.14 -7.88 7.40
N GLY A 179 1.31 -8.71 6.37
CA GLY A 179 0.89 -8.41 5.00
C GLY A 179 1.95 -8.75 3.98
N LEU A 180 1.94 -8.03 2.86
CA LEU A 180 2.98 -8.14 1.85
C LEU A 180 4.28 -7.53 2.39
N LEU A 181 5.35 -8.33 2.44
CA LEU A 181 6.68 -7.86 2.85
C LEU A 181 7.18 -6.78 1.87
N ALA A 182 7.42 -5.58 2.42
CA ALA A 182 7.92 -4.42 1.70
C ALA A 182 9.00 -3.74 2.56
N PRO A 183 10.25 -4.24 2.53
CA PRO A 183 11.32 -3.71 3.38
C PRO A 183 11.54 -2.22 3.13
N THR A 184 11.91 -1.50 4.19
CA THR A 184 12.21 -0.08 4.10
C THR A 184 13.57 0.15 3.43
N TYR A 185 13.87 1.41 3.06
CA TYR A 185 15.18 1.77 2.52
C TYR A 185 16.35 1.51 3.48
N ARG A 186 16.09 1.34 4.79
CA ARG A 186 17.10 0.92 5.77
C ARG A 186 17.12 -0.60 5.99
N ASN A 187 16.51 -1.37 5.09
CA ASN A 187 16.37 -2.83 5.16
C ASN A 187 15.65 -3.32 6.42
N GLN A 188 14.76 -2.50 6.99
CA GLN A 188 13.92 -2.94 8.10
C GLN A 188 12.66 -3.61 7.58
N LEU A 189 12.15 -4.57 8.36
CA LEU A 189 10.91 -5.26 8.02
C LEU A 189 9.75 -4.26 8.08
N ALA A 190 9.04 -4.14 6.98
CA ALA A 190 7.77 -3.47 6.92
C ALA A 190 6.80 -4.26 6.03
N PHE A 191 5.51 -4.07 6.27
CA PHE A 191 4.46 -4.81 5.59
C PHE A 191 3.38 -3.88 5.04
N ILE A 192 2.82 -4.24 3.90
CA ILE A 192 1.65 -3.58 3.32
C ILE A 192 0.45 -4.51 3.49
N ASP A 193 -0.55 -4.06 4.27
CA ASP A 193 -1.87 -4.69 4.35
C ASP A 193 -2.95 -3.66 4.07
N LEU A 194 -3.63 -3.83 2.93
CA LEU A 194 -4.71 -2.97 2.47
C LEU A 194 -5.83 -2.82 3.49
N PHE A 195 -6.03 -3.82 4.35
CA PHE A 195 -7.12 -3.89 5.31
C PHE A 195 -6.69 -3.50 6.73
N TYR A 196 -5.43 -3.09 6.93
CA TYR A 196 -4.95 -2.67 8.24
C TYR A 196 -5.33 -1.22 8.54
N GLU A 197 -6.21 -1.02 9.51
CA GLU A 197 -6.71 0.31 9.91
C GLU A 197 -5.60 1.22 10.48
N GLY A 198 -4.54 0.63 11.03
CA GLY A 198 -3.40 1.38 11.58
C GLY A 198 -2.53 2.09 10.53
N MET A 199 -2.77 1.87 9.23
CA MET A 199 -2.13 2.63 8.15
C MET A 199 -2.73 4.05 7.96
N ASN A 200 -3.75 4.44 8.72
CA ASN A 200 -4.45 5.74 8.63
C ASN A 200 -5.05 6.04 7.24
N ASN A 201 -5.43 5.00 6.49
CA ASN A 201 -6.12 5.17 5.21
C ASN A 201 -7.62 5.45 5.44
N THR A 202 -8.21 6.34 4.64
CA THR A 202 -9.66 6.63 4.69
C THR A 202 -10.53 5.56 4.03
N ASN A 203 -9.91 4.70 3.22
CA ASN A 203 -10.51 3.56 2.55
C ASN A 203 -9.44 2.51 2.23
N PHE A 204 -9.86 1.33 1.77
CA PHE A 204 -8.95 0.21 1.50
C PHE A 204 -8.54 0.08 0.03
N ASN A 205 -8.70 1.14 -0.79
CA ASN A 205 -8.36 1.11 -2.20
C ASN A 205 -6.86 1.32 -2.42
N MET A 206 -6.33 0.79 -3.53
CA MET A 206 -4.94 0.94 -3.92
C MET A 206 -4.84 1.24 -5.42
N ALA A 207 -4.00 2.20 -5.78
CA ALA A 207 -3.60 2.43 -7.16
C ALA A 207 -2.13 2.05 -7.32
N VAL A 208 -1.80 1.28 -8.36
CA VAL A 208 -0.41 1.01 -8.72
C VAL A 208 -0.18 1.47 -10.15
N CYS A 209 0.79 2.35 -10.28
CA CYS A 209 1.18 2.99 -11.52
C CYS A 209 2.58 2.55 -11.91
N GLY A 210 2.83 2.40 -13.21
CA GLY A 210 4.14 2.01 -13.74
C GLY A 210 4.08 1.75 -15.23
N THR A 211 5.23 1.67 -15.88
CA THR A 211 5.32 1.28 -17.29
C THR A 211 5.06 -0.22 -17.48
N SER A 212 4.87 -0.68 -18.72
CA SER A 212 4.84 -2.11 -19.00
C SER A 212 6.17 -2.75 -18.60
N GLY A 213 6.13 -3.92 -17.95
CA GLY A 213 7.33 -4.59 -17.42
C GLY A 213 7.87 -4.06 -16.08
N ALA A 214 7.29 -3.00 -15.50
CA ALA A 214 7.73 -2.44 -14.21
C ALA A 214 7.46 -3.32 -12.97
N GLY A 215 6.94 -4.54 -13.15
CA GLY A 215 6.68 -5.47 -12.04
C GLY A 215 5.33 -5.30 -11.35
N LYS A 216 4.38 -4.55 -11.92
CA LYS A 216 3.03 -4.31 -11.34
C LYS A 216 2.30 -5.61 -11.00
N THR A 217 2.19 -6.53 -11.96
CA THR A 217 1.61 -7.86 -11.74
C THR A 217 2.33 -8.63 -10.63
N GLY A 218 3.66 -8.52 -10.57
CA GLY A 218 4.48 -9.14 -9.52
C GLY A 218 4.22 -8.58 -8.11
N LEU A 219 3.76 -7.34 -8.00
CA LEU A 219 3.33 -6.73 -6.72
C LEU A 219 1.91 -7.18 -6.31
N ILE A 220 1.00 -7.30 -7.28
CA ILE A 220 -0.43 -7.55 -7.04
C ILE A 220 -0.71 -9.03 -6.73
N GLN A 221 -0.05 -9.95 -7.43
CA GLN A 221 -0.27 -11.38 -7.23
C GLN A 221 -0.05 -11.82 -5.76
N PRO A 222 1.03 -11.40 -5.07
CA PRO A 222 1.20 -11.64 -3.64
C PRO A 222 0.09 -11.06 -2.75
N LEU A 223 -0.44 -9.88 -3.10
CA LEU A 223 -1.57 -9.27 -2.37
C LEU A 223 -2.85 -10.11 -2.52
N ILE A 224 -3.16 -10.54 -3.75
CA ILE A 224 -4.27 -11.47 -4.03
C ILE A 224 -4.12 -12.74 -3.20
N ARG A 225 -2.92 -13.34 -3.23
CA ARG A 225 -2.62 -14.55 -2.47
C ARG A 225 -2.83 -14.35 -0.97
N SER A 226 -2.33 -13.25 -0.40
CA SER A 226 -2.52 -12.92 1.02
C SER A 226 -4.01 -12.83 1.41
N VAL A 227 -4.85 -12.24 0.55
CA VAL A 227 -6.30 -12.18 0.76
C VAL A 227 -6.92 -13.58 0.72
N LEU A 228 -6.57 -14.41 -0.26
CA LEU A 228 -7.10 -15.76 -0.40
C LEU A 228 -6.66 -16.69 0.74
N ASP A 229 -5.39 -16.60 1.16
CA ASP A 229 -4.83 -17.37 2.28
C ASP A 229 -5.50 -17.01 3.61
N SER A 230 -6.01 -15.78 3.74
CA SER A 230 -6.85 -15.37 4.89
C SER A 230 -8.30 -15.87 4.83
N GLY A 231 -8.67 -16.64 3.81
CA GLY A 231 -10.03 -17.13 3.58
C GLY A 231 -10.93 -16.15 2.82
N GLY A 232 -10.36 -15.09 2.26
CA GLY A 232 -11.07 -14.05 1.52
C GLY A 232 -11.45 -14.42 0.08
N PHE A 233 -11.90 -13.41 -0.66
CA PHE A 233 -12.29 -13.51 -2.08
C PHE A 233 -11.48 -12.55 -2.93
N ALA A 234 -11.14 -12.97 -4.15
CA ALA A 234 -10.46 -12.15 -5.14
C ALA A 234 -11.11 -12.26 -6.52
N TRP A 235 -11.41 -11.12 -7.12
CA TRP A 235 -11.83 -11.02 -8.53
C TRP A 235 -10.77 -10.23 -9.29
N VAL A 236 -10.38 -10.72 -10.46
CA VAL A 236 -9.37 -10.07 -11.30
C VAL A 236 -9.92 -9.89 -12.71
N PHE A 237 -9.86 -8.66 -13.19
CA PHE A 237 -10.08 -8.32 -14.59
C PHE A 237 -8.71 -8.14 -15.24
N ASP A 238 -8.39 -8.96 -16.23
CA ASP A 238 -7.08 -9.07 -16.85
C ASP A 238 -7.13 -8.82 -18.36
N MET A 239 -6.06 -8.26 -18.90
CA MET A 239 -5.89 -7.93 -20.33
C MET A 239 -4.54 -8.49 -20.80
N GLY A 240 -4.38 -9.81 -20.79
CA GLY A 240 -3.13 -10.46 -21.24
C GLY A 240 -2.63 -11.66 -20.42
N ASP A 241 -3.52 -12.55 -19.97
CA ASP A 241 -3.22 -13.84 -19.29
C ASP A 241 -2.29 -13.76 -18.05
N GLY A 242 -1.98 -12.58 -17.54
CA GLY A 242 -1.01 -12.33 -16.48
C GLY A 242 -1.38 -12.93 -15.13
N TYR A 243 -2.65 -13.28 -14.91
CA TYR A 243 -3.13 -13.91 -13.68
C TYR A 243 -3.61 -15.35 -13.86
N LYS A 244 -3.52 -15.92 -15.07
CA LYS A 244 -3.98 -17.28 -15.38
C LYS A 244 -3.31 -18.32 -14.48
N SER A 245 -1.99 -18.32 -14.44
CA SER A 245 -1.23 -19.27 -13.61
C SER A 245 -1.53 -19.11 -12.12
N LEU A 246 -1.76 -17.88 -11.63
CA LEU A 246 -2.15 -17.65 -10.24
C LEU A 246 -3.54 -18.24 -9.96
N CYS A 247 -4.48 -18.03 -10.88
CA CYS A 247 -5.84 -18.55 -10.78
C CYS A 247 -5.83 -20.09 -10.64
N GLU A 248 -5.15 -20.77 -11.56
CA GLU A 248 -5.04 -22.23 -11.57
C GLU A 248 -4.38 -22.75 -10.27
N ASN A 249 -3.29 -22.11 -9.84
CA ASN A 249 -2.58 -22.50 -8.61
C ASN A 249 -3.42 -22.34 -7.33
N MET A 250 -4.33 -21.36 -7.31
CA MET A 250 -5.21 -21.11 -6.15
C MET A 250 -6.53 -21.89 -6.23
N GLY A 251 -6.71 -22.76 -7.23
CA GLY A 251 -7.96 -23.47 -7.47
C GLY A 251 -9.11 -22.54 -7.83
N GLY A 252 -8.81 -21.39 -8.44
CA GLY A 252 -9.78 -20.42 -8.91
C GLY A 252 -10.40 -20.82 -10.25
N VAL A 253 -11.32 -19.99 -10.72
CA VAL A 253 -11.98 -20.15 -12.02
C VAL A 253 -11.45 -19.11 -12.99
N TYR A 254 -10.81 -19.58 -14.05
CA TYR A 254 -10.35 -18.75 -15.16
C TYR A 254 -11.41 -18.70 -16.25
N LEU A 255 -11.86 -17.50 -16.62
CA LEU A 255 -12.90 -17.29 -17.62
C LEU A 255 -12.37 -16.44 -18.76
N ASP A 256 -12.54 -16.96 -19.98
CA ASP A 256 -12.27 -16.23 -21.21
C ASP A 256 -13.48 -15.36 -21.55
N GLY A 257 -13.23 -14.07 -21.75
CA GLY A 257 -14.21 -13.05 -22.12
C GLY A 257 -15.09 -13.46 -23.29
N ASP A 258 -14.54 -14.19 -24.28
CA ASP A 258 -15.28 -14.62 -25.47
C ASP A 258 -16.31 -15.72 -25.20
N THR A 259 -16.20 -16.41 -24.06
CA THR A 259 -17.08 -17.53 -23.68
C THR A 259 -18.03 -17.19 -22.53
N LEU A 260 -17.98 -15.94 -22.06
CA LEU A 260 -18.80 -15.49 -20.94
C LEU A 260 -20.27 -15.48 -21.31
N LYS A 261 -21.05 -16.12 -20.45
CA LYS A 261 -22.51 -16.15 -20.53
C LYS A 261 -23.07 -15.58 -19.24
N PHE A 262 -23.95 -14.61 -19.41
CA PHE A 262 -24.64 -13.88 -18.37
C PHE A 262 -26.13 -14.10 -18.51
N ASN A 263 -26.79 -14.00 -17.37
CA ASN A 263 -28.21 -13.79 -17.29
C ASN A 263 -28.43 -12.72 -16.20
N PRO A 264 -28.99 -11.55 -16.54
CA PRO A 264 -29.26 -10.48 -15.58
C PRO A 264 -30.11 -10.92 -14.38
N PHE A 265 -30.95 -11.94 -14.54
CA PHE A 265 -31.89 -12.43 -13.52
C PHE A 265 -31.39 -13.66 -12.76
N ALA A 266 -30.33 -14.35 -13.19
CA ALA A 266 -29.98 -15.66 -12.63
C ALA A 266 -29.50 -15.64 -11.17
N ASN A 267 -28.92 -14.52 -10.72
CA ASN A 267 -28.31 -14.40 -9.39
C ASN A 267 -29.18 -13.61 -8.39
N VAL A 268 -30.47 -13.49 -8.65
CA VAL A 268 -31.43 -12.84 -7.75
C VAL A 268 -31.90 -13.86 -6.72
N LEU A 269 -31.56 -13.60 -5.44
CA LEU A 269 -31.83 -14.53 -4.34
C LEU A 269 -32.99 -14.09 -3.43
N ASP A 270 -33.34 -12.81 -3.41
CA ASP A 270 -34.38 -12.26 -2.52
C ASP A 270 -35.63 -11.86 -3.32
N ASP A 271 -36.58 -12.78 -3.37
CA ASP A 271 -37.89 -12.57 -4.00
C ASP A 271 -38.80 -11.65 -3.19
N ALA A 272 -38.54 -11.49 -1.88
CA ALA A 272 -39.35 -10.65 -0.99
C ALA A 272 -39.01 -9.15 -1.11
N HIS A 273 -37.79 -8.82 -1.58
CA HIS A 273 -37.33 -7.43 -1.81
C HIS A 273 -36.75 -7.26 -3.22
N PHE A 274 -37.50 -7.71 -4.23
CA PHE A 274 -37.03 -7.63 -5.62
C PHE A 274 -36.78 -6.20 -6.11
N ASP A 275 -37.42 -5.17 -5.54
CA ASP A 275 -37.31 -3.78 -6.01
C ASP A 275 -35.86 -3.30 -6.15
N MET A 276 -35.00 -3.59 -5.18
CA MET A 276 -33.58 -3.23 -5.26
C MET A 276 -32.84 -4.00 -6.35
N SER A 277 -33.20 -5.26 -6.59
CA SER A 277 -32.62 -6.07 -7.67
C SER A 277 -33.13 -5.62 -9.04
N ALA A 278 -34.39 -5.21 -9.11
CA ALA A 278 -35.02 -4.64 -10.31
C ALA A 278 -34.31 -3.35 -10.74
N GLU A 279 -34.02 -2.45 -9.80
CA GLU A 279 -33.25 -1.24 -10.08
C GLU A 279 -31.86 -1.56 -10.64
N ARG A 280 -31.16 -2.55 -10.08
CA ARG A 280 -29.83 -2.98 -10.55
C ARG A 280 -29.87 -3.58 -11.95
N ILE A 281 -30.85 -4.45 -12.22
CA ILE A 281 -31.04 -5.06 -13.54
C ILE A 281 -31.43 -3.98 -14.55
N ARG A 282 -32.29 -3.04 -14.17
CA ARG A 282 -32.65 -1.89 -15.01
C ARG A 282 -31.43 -1.03 -15.33
N ASP A 283 -30.59 -0.69 -14.35
CA ASP A 283 -29.35 0.03 -14.58
C ASP A 283 -28.41 -0.73 -15.56
N GLN A 284 -28.32 -2.05 -15.42
CA GLN A 284 -27.55 -2.91 -16.32
C GLN A 284 -28.07 -2.82 -17.76
N MET A 285 -29.38 -2.99 -17.93
CA MET A 285 -30.04 -2.91 -19.24
C MET A 285 -29.90 -1.51 -19.85
N SER A 286 -29.99 -0.44 -19.05
CA SER A 286 -29.75 0.94 -19.50
C SER A 286 -28.34 1.13 -20.05
N VAL A 287 -27.33 0.56 -19.39
CA VAL A 287 -25.94 0.61 -19.86
C VAL A 287 -25.73 -0.25 -21.10
N MET A 288 -26.37 -1.42 -21.19
CA MET A 288 -26.31 -2.29 -22.37
C MET A 288 -26.94 -1.61 -23.59
N ALA A 289 -28.14 -1.03 -23.43
CA ALA A 289 -28.87 -0.34 -24.48
C ALA A 289 -28.16 0.95 -24.91
N SER A 290 -27.69 1.75 -23.95
CA SER A 290 -27.03 3.02 -24.25
C SER A 290 -25.81 3.25 -23.36
N PRO A 291 -24.63 2.70 -23.75
CA PRO A 291 -23.39 2.90 -23.01
C PRO A 291 -22.95 4.37 -22.90
N ASN A 292 -23.50 5.25 -23.76
CA ASN A 292 -23.25 6.70 -23.78
C ASN A 292 -24.29 7.51 -23.00
N GLY A 293 -25.29 6.87 -22.39
CA GLY A 293 -26.22 7.53 -21.46
C GLY A 293 -27.34 8.33 -22.12
N ASN A 294 -27.81 7.93 -23.31
CA ASN A 294 -28.87 8.67 -24.02
C ASN A 294 -30.28 8.40 -23.48
N LEU A 295 -30.43 7.50 -22.51
CA LEU A 295 -31.72 7.16 -21.89
C LEU A 295 -32.08 8.15 -20.77
N ASP A 296 -33.22 8.83 -20.94
CA ASP A 296 -33.80 9.77 -19.98
C ASP A 296 -34.58 9.04 -18.84
N GLU A 297 -35.07 9.79 -17.85
CA GLU A 297 -35.81 9.23 -16.70
C GLU A 297 -37.07 8.45 -17.09
N VAL A 298 -37.69 8.77 -18.23
CA VAL A 298 -38.88 8.07 -18.71
C VAL A 298 -38.50 6.69 -19.26
N HIS A 299 -37.39 6.60 -20.01
CA HIS A 299 -36.84 5.31 -20.44
C HIS A 299 -36.54 4.42 -19.23
N GLU A 300 -35.88 4.97 -18.21
CA GLU A 300 -35.51 4.24 -17.00
C GLU A 300 -36.75 3.72 -16.25
N GLY A 301 -37.83 4.51 -16.18
CA GLY A 301 -39.11 4.10 -15.58
C GLY A 301 -39.81 2.97 -16.34
N LEU A 302 -39.89 3.08 -17.67
CA LEU A 302 -40.48 2.04 -18.53
C LEU A 302 -39.67 0.75 -18.50
N LEU A 303 -38.34 0.86 -18.49
CA LEU A 303 -37.45 -0.29 -18.42
C LEU A 303 -37.56 -1.00 -17.06
N LEU A 304 -37.74 -0.24 -15.96
CA LEU A 304 -37.97 -0.82 -14.64
C LEU A 304 -39.27 -1.64 -14.60
N GLN A 305 -40.35 -1.12 -15.19
CA GLN A 305 -41.62 -1.84 -15.30
C GLN A 305 -41.46 -3.15 -16.10
N ALA A 306 -40.75 -3.11 -17.23
CA ALA A 306 -40.48 -4.29 -18.04
C ALA A 306 -39.63 -5.34 -17.29
N VAL A 307 -38.62 -4.90 -16.53
CA VAL A 307 -37.80 -5.79 -15.68
C VAL A 307 -38.63 -6.44 -14.57
N GLN A 308 -39.51 -5.68 -13.91
CA GLN A 308 -40.43 -6.21 -12.89
C GLN A 308 -41.42 -7.21 -13.49
N ALA A 309 -41.99 -6.92 -14.65
CA ALA A 309 -42.89 -7.82 -15.34
C ALA A 309 -42.20 -9.13 -15.78
N ALA A 310 -40.98 -9.03 -16.31
CA ALA A 310 -40.15 -10.19 -16.66
C ALA A 310 -39.88 -11.09 -15.44
N TRP A 311 -39.53 -10.48 -14.30
CA TRP A 311 -39.32 -11.21 -13.05
C TRP A 311 -40.59 -11.88 -12.53
N LEU A 312 -41.72 -11.17 -12.51
CA LEU A 312 -42.99 -11.73 -12.03
C LEU A 312 -43.44 -12.93 -12.86
N SER A 313 -43.12 -12.94 -14.16
CA SER A 313 -43.47 -14.02 -15.08
C SER A 313 -42.56 -15.25 -14.93
N LYS A 314 -41.23 -15.05 -14.93
CA LYS A 314 -40.26 -16.15 -15.07
C LYS A 314 -39.19 -16.24 -13.97
N ARG A 315 -39.14 -15.28 -13.05
CA ARG A 315 -38.17 -15.23 -11.95
C ARG A 315 -36.72 -15.39 -12.46
N ASN A 316 -35.94 -16.30 -11.87
CA ASN A 316 -34.56 -16.58 -12.28
C ASN A 316 -34.41 -17.14 -13.71
N GLN A 317 -35.51 -17.52 -14.37
CA GLN A 317 -35.51 -17.92 -15.78
C GLN A 317 -35.85 -16.77 -16.72
N ALA A 318 -36.14 -15.58 -16.19
CA ALA A 318 -36.33 -14.39 -16.99
C ALA A 318 -35.04 -14.02 -17.73
N ARG A 319 -35.22 -13.35 -18.86
CA ARG A 319 -34.17 -13.10 -19.85
C ARG A 319 -34.33 -11.73 -20.50
N VAL A 320 -33.34 -11.34 -21.30
CA VAL A 320 -33.42 -10.10 -22.09
C VAL A 320 -34.61 -10.17 -23.06
N ASP A 321 -34.89 -11.35 -23.64
CA ASP A 321 -36.06 -11.56 -24.50
C ASP A 321 -37.37 -11.16 -23.80
N ASP A 322 -37.51 -11.51 -22.52
CA ASP A 322 -38.75 -11.24 -21.78
C ASP A 322 -38.93 -9.75 -21.56
N VAL A 323 -37.85 -9.03 -21.24
CA VAL A 323 -37.89 -7.57 -21.10
C VAL A 323 -38.26 -6.91 -22.42
N VAL A 324 -37.66 -7.34 -23.53
CA VAL A 324 -37.96 -6.80 -24.86
C VAL A 324 -39.40 -7.12 -25.28
N GLN A 325 -39.89 -8.33 -24.99
CA GLN A 325 -41.28 -8.71 -25.27
C GLN A 325 -42.25 -7.82 -24.49
N PHE A 326 -42.00 -7.58 -23.19
CA PHE A 326 -42.84 -6.67 -22.40
C PHE A 326 -42.83 -5.24 -22.94
N LEU A 327 -41.69 -4.75 -23.44
CA LEU A 327 -41.62 -3.43 -24.07
C LEU A 327 -42.41 -3.38 -25.40
N GLN A 328 -42.38 -4.45 -26.20
CA GLN A 328 -43.16 -4.58 -27.43
C GLN A 328 -44.67 -4.61 -27.12
N ASP A 329 -45.08 -5.44 -26.16
CA ASP A 329 -46.48 -5.55 -25.74
C ASP A 329 -47.00 -4.22 -25.18
N ALA A 330 -46.17 -3.51 -24.38
CA ALA A 330 -46.51 -2.18 -23.89
C ALA A 330 -46.67 -1.18 -25.04
N LYS A 331 -45.79 -1.21 -26.05
CA LYS A 331 -45.87 -0.33 -27.22
C LYS A 331 -47.16 -0.56 -28.02
N ASP A 332 -47.61 -1.79 -28.13
CA ASP A 332 -48.80 -2.18 -28.90
C ASP A 332 -50.09 -2.16 -28.07
N SER A 333 -50.00 -1.88 -26.77
CA SER A 333 -51.15 -1.73 -25.88
C SER A 333 -51.97 -0.48 -26.17
N ASP A 334 -53.27 -0.57 -25.86
CA ASP A 334 -54.18 0.57 -25.92
C ASP A 334 -53.80 1.69 -24.94
N GLU A 335 -53.03 1.39 -23.87
CA GLU A 335 -52.60 2.37 -22.86
C GLU A 335 -51.73 3.48 -23.46
N TYR A 336 -50.84 3.13 -24.39
CA TYR A 336 -49.93 4.08 -25.04
C TYR A 336 -50.30 4.40 -26.50
N ALA A 337 -51.45 3.92 -26.99
CA ALA A 337 -51.90 4.11 -28.36
C ALA A 337 -51.89 5.59 -28.78
N ASP A 338 -52.36 6.48 -27.90
CA ASP A 338 -52.45 7.93 -28.14
C ASP A 338 -51.21 8.72 -27.68
N SER A 339 -50.15 8.04 -27.23
CA SER A 339 -48.92 8.65 -26.70
C SER A 339 -47.72 8.41 -27.61
N PRO A 340 -47.60 9.09 -28.76
CA PRO A 340 -46.54 8.84 -29.75
C PRO A 340 -45.13 9.04 -29.17
N THR A 341 -44.96 9.95 -28.21
CA THR A 341 -43.67 10.17 -27.55
C THR A 341 -43.24 9.01 -26.66
N ILE A 342 -44.18 8.31 -26.01
CA ILE A 342 -43.87 7.12 -25.19
C ILE A 342 -43.60 5.93 -26.11
N ARG A 343 -44.39 5.74 -27.16
CA ARG A 343 -44.16 4.69 -28.17
C ARG A 343 -42.80 4.84 -28.85
N GLY A 344 -42.38 6.07 -29.17
CA GLY A 344 -41.04 6.35 -29.70
C GLY A 344 -39.92 5.94 -28.75
N ARG A 345 -40.05 6.21 -27.45
CA ARG A 345 -39.07 5.78 -26.43
C ARG A 345 -39.02 4.26 -26.26
N LEU A 346 -40.19 3.60 -26.28
CA LEU A 346 -40.26 2.14 -26.27
C LEU A 346 -39.55 1.56 -27.51
N ASP A 347 -39.79 2.13 -28.68
CA ASP A 347 -39.11 1.74 -29.93
C ASP A 347 -37.59 1.88 -29.84
N GLU A 348 -37.09 3.00 -29.31
CA GLU A 348 -35.65 3.20 -29.10
C GLU A 348 -35.06 2.10 -28.20
N MET A 349 -35.69 1.78 -27.07
CA MET A 349 -35.19 0.71 -26.19
C MET A 349 -35.28 -0.68 -26.83
N ILE A 350 -36.38 -0.98 -27.53
CA ILE A 350 -36.56 -2.26 -28.22
C ILE A 350 -35.42 -2.45 -29.23
N ILE A 351 -35.15 -1.45 -30.07
CA ILE A 351 -34.07 -1.50 -31.07
C ILE A 351 -32.70 -1.68 -30.40
N LEU A 352 -32.45 -0.95 -29.30
CA LEU A 352 -31.16 -1.00 -28.60
C LEU A 352 -30.94 -2.28 -27.79
N LEU A 353 -32.00 -2.89 -27.26
CA LEU A 353 -31.92 -4.14 -26.50
C LEU A 353 -32.02 -5.39 -27.40
N ASP A 354 -32.58 -5.27 -28.61
CA ASP A 354 -32.73 -6.37 -29.57
C ASP A 354 -31.40 -7.09 -29.86
N GLN A 355 -30.30 -6.34 -29.91
CA GLN A 355 -28.95 -6.91 -30.11
C GLN A 355 -28.50 -7.88 -29.00
N TYR A 356 -29.14 -7.86 -27.83
CA TYR A 356 -28.86 -8.75 -26.68
C TYR A 356 -29.93 -9.84 -26.50
N THR A 357 -30.95 -9.89 -27.35
CA THR A 357 -31.94 -10.99 -27.41
C THR A 357 -31.35 -12.23 -28.06
N VAL A 358 -32.08 -13.35 -28.05
CA VAL A 358 -31.58 -14.64 -28.59
C VAL A 358 -31.20 -14.56 -30.08
N ASN A 359 -31.82 -13.65 -30.82
CA ASN A 359 -31.55 -13.42 -32.25
C ASN A 359 -30.53 -12.29 -32.48
N GLY A 360 -30.13 -11.59 -31.43
CA GLY A 360 -29.20 -10.48 -31.47
C GLY A 360 -27.74 -10.92 -31.50
N ILE A 361 -26.86 -10.03 -31.98
CA ILE A 361 -25.41 -10.28 -32.13
C ILE A 361 -24.68 -10.59 -30.82
N TYR A 362 -25.25 -10.19 -29.67
CA TYR A 362 -24.71 -10.40 -28.33
C TYR A 362 -25.60 -11.34 -27.48
N GLY A 363 -26.61 -11.97 -28.08
CA GLY A 363 -27.53 -12.88 -27.39
C GLY A 363 -26.83 -14.02 -26.65
N ASP A 364 -25.83 -14.62 -27.28
CA ASP A 364 -25.03 -15.70 -26.68
C ASP A 364 -24.34 -15.29 -25.37
N TYR A 365 -24.02 -14.00 -25.21
CA TYR A 365 -23.34 -13.47 -24.02
C TYR A 365 -24.30 -13.10 -22.89
N PHE A 366 -25.47 -12.52 -23.16
CA PHE A 366 -26.33 -11.94 -22.11
C PHE A 366 -27.65 -12.65 -21.90
N ASN A 367 -27.93 -13.68 -22.69
CA ASN A 367 -29.26 -14.26 -22.78
C ASN A 367 -29.28 -15.78 -22.57
N SER A 368 -28.45 -16.25 -21.62
CA SER A 368 -28.24 -17.67 -21.37
C SER A 368 -29.10 -18.22 -20.23
N ASP A 369 -29.52 -19.49 -20.34
CA ASP A 369 -30.08 -20.25 -19.21
C ASP A 369 -29.04 -20.67 -18.17
N LYS A 370 -27.77 -20.67 -18.55
CA LYS A 370 -26.68 -21.24 -17.77
C LYS A 370 -25.54 -20.24 -17.70
N PRO A 371 -25.59 -19.29 -16.74
CA PRO A 371 -24.51 -18.32 -16.59
C PRO A 371 -23.20 -19.01 -16.24
N THR A 372 -22.08 -18.45 -16.72
CA THR A 372 -20.74 -19.04 -16.58
C THR A 372 -20.19 -18.92 -15.15
N LEU A 373 -20.63 -17.90 -14.40
CA LEU A 373 -20.11 -17.61 -13.07
C LEU A 373 -20.87 -18.40 -11.99
N HIS A 374 -20.14 -19.21 -11.23
CA HIS A 374 -20.66 -19.97 -10.08
C HIS A 374 -20.27 -19.31 -8.75
N ASP A 375 -21.08 -19.54 -7.70
CA ASP A 375 -20.97 -18.83 -6.41
C ASP A 375 -19.88 -19.38 -5.47
N ASP A 376 -19.31 -20.54 -5.77
CA ASP A 376 -18.37 -21.28 -4.92
C ASP A 376 -16.90 -20.85 -5.11
N ALA A 377 -16.54 -20.24 -6.24
CA ALA A 377 -15.16 -19.92 -6.59
C ALA A 377 -14.60 -18.73 -5.80
N ARG A 378 -13.67 -18.94 -4.85
CA ARG A 378 -13.04 -17.86 -4.05
C ARG A 378 -12.14 -16.92 -4.86
N MET A 379 -11.61 -17.41 -5.97
CA MET A 379 -10.85 -16.61 -6.93
C MET A 379 -11.47 -16.75 -8.31
N VAL A 380 -11.71 -15.62 -8.97
CA VAL A 380 -12.16 -15.57 -10.37
C VAL A 380 -11.24 -14.63 -11.13
N VAL A 381 -10.72 -15.09 -12.26
CA VAL A 381 -9.96 -14.26 -13.20
C VAL A 381 -10.72 -14.21 -14.53
N LEU A 382 -10.93 -13.00 -15.02
CA LEU A 382 -11.65 -12.69 -16.23
C LEU A 382 -10.67 -12.10 -17.24
N GLU A 383 -10.35 -12.88 -18.27
CA GLU A 383 -9.56 -12.43 -19.41
C GLU A 383 -10.48 -11.64 -20.36
N LEU A 384 -10.13 -10.40 -20.67
CA LEU A 384 -10.95 -9.52 -21.51
C LEU A 384 -10.24 -9.06 -22.78
N GLY A 385 -9.04 -9.59 -23.07
CA GLY A 385 -8.25 -9.28 -24.26
C GLY A 385 -8.99 -9.62 -25.56
N GLY A 386 -9.72 -10.75 -25.60
CA GLY A 386 -10.55 -11.12 -26.75
C GLY A 386 -11.61 -10.07 -27.13
N LEU A 387 -12.09 -9.32 -26.13
CA LEU A 387 -13.14 -8.30 -26.28
C LEU A 387 -12.61 -6.90 -26.60
N GLU A 388 -11.29 -6.68 -26.64
CA GLU A 388 -10.69 -5.36 -26.87
C GLU A 388 -11.13 -4.74 -28.21
N SER A 389 -11.30 -5.58 -29.22
CA SER A 389 -11.75 -5.16 -30.56
C SER A 389 -13.24 -4.77 -30.61
N ARG A 390 -14.01 -5.03 -29.55
CA ARG A 390 -15.47 -4.79 -29.47
C ARG A 390 -15.82 -3.93 -28.25
N PRO A 391 -15.54 -2.61 -28.27
CA PRO A 391 -15.68 -1.74 -27.10
C PRO A 391 -17.06 -1.73 -26.44
N SER A 392 -18.15 -1.73 -27.24
CA SER A 392 -19.52 -1.76 -26.71
C SER A 392 -19.83 -3.04 -25.93
N LEU A 393 -19.36 -4.19 -26.44
CA LEU A 393 -19.50 -5.48 -25.77
C LEU A 393 -18.65 -5.54 -24.50
N LEU A 394 -17.40 -5.06 -24.57
CA LEU A 394 -16.52 -4.98 -23.41
C LEU A 394 -17.16 -4.19 -22.27
N ILE A 395 -17.80 -3.04 -22.56
CA ILE A 395 -18.52 -2.24 -21.56
C ILE A 395 -19.67 -3.06 -20.96
N ALA A 396 -20.52 -3.67 -21.78
CA ALA A 396 -21.66 -4.46 -21.29
C ALA A 396 -21.22 -5.63 -20.40
N VAL A 397 -20.16 -6.35 -20.80
CA VAL A 397 -19.57 -7.46 -20.04
C VAL A 397 -19.01 -6.94 -18.71
N MET A 398 -18.24 -5.86 -18.74
CA MET A 398 -17.66 -5.25 -17.53
C MET A 398 -18.73 -4.81 -16.52
N PHE A 399 -19.80 -4.16 -16.97
CA PHE A 399 -20.90 -3.76 -16.10
C PHE A 399 -21.62 -4.95 -15.47
N SER A 400 -21.86 -5.99 -16.26
CA SER A 400 -22.47 -7.24 -15.78
C SER A 400 -21.62 -7.90 -14.70
N LEU A 401 -20.29 -7.87 -14.88
CA LEU A 401 -19.34 -8.40 -13.90
C LEU A 401 -19.26 -7.55 -12.64
N ILE A 402 -19.31 -6.22 -12.74
CA ILE A 402 -19.35 -5.33 -11.56
C ILE A 402 -20.58 -5.63 -10.72
N ILE A 403 -21.76 -5.78 -11.35
CA ILE A 403 -23.00 -6.11 -10.65
C ILE A 403 -22.93 -7.49 -10.00
N TYR A 404 -22.39 -8.49 -10.72
CA TYR A 404 -22.15 -9.81 -10.18
C TYR A 404 -21.25 -9.77 -8.93
N ILE A 405 -20.11 -9.08 -9.02
CA ILE A 405 -19.16 -8.91 -7.92
C ILE A 405 -19.82 -8.16 -6.75
N GLU A 406 -20.57 -7.10 -7.04
CA GLU A 406 -21.29 -6.30 -6.04
C GLU A 406 -22.27 -7.20 -5.27
N ASN A 407 -23.15 -7.93 -5.96
CA ASN A 407 -24.09 -8.86 -5.34
C ASN A 407 -23.36 -9.86 -4.42
N ARG A 408 -22.23 -10.40 -4.90
CA ARG A 408 -21.42 -11.33 -4.13
C ARG A 408 -20.76 -10.69 -2.91
N MET A 409 -20.32 -9.44 -3.01
CA MET A 409 -19.81 -8.65 -1.89
C MET A 409 -20.89 -8.39 -0.84
N TYR A 410 -22.13 -8.16 -1.24
CA TYR A 410 -23.27 -7.97 -0.33
C TYR A 410 -23.63 -9.24 0.44
N GLN A 411 -23.57 -10.40 -0.22
CA GLN A 411 -24.01 -11.68 0.35
C GLN A 411 -22.93 -12.35 1.22
N SER A 412 -21.66 -12.04 0.99
CA SER A 412 -20.55 -12.60 1.76
C SER A 412 -20.35 -11.91 3.12
N PRO A 413 -19.95 -12.64 4.19
CA PRO A 413 -19.71 -12.05 5.51
C PRO A 413 -18.80 -10.82 5.48
N ARG A 414 -19.10 -9.82 6.32
CA ARG A 414 -18.33 -8.56 6.38
C ARG A 414 -16.90 -8.74 6.89
N GLY A 415 -16.64 -9.77 7.68
CA GLY A 415 -15.32 -10.05 8.24
C GLY A 415 -14.33 -10.68 7.25
N LEU A 416 -14.78 -11.08 6.06
CA LEU A 416 -13.91 -11.64 5.04
C LEU A 416 -13.29 -10.54 4.19
N LYS A 417 -11.98 -10.65 3.95
CA LYS A 417 -11.26 -9.76 3.04
C LYS A 417 -11.74 -10.00 1.60
N LYS A 418 -12.05 -8.91 0.88
CA LYS A 418 -12.59 -8.95 -0.48
C LYS A 418 -11.79 -7.99 -1.34
N LEU A 419 -11.13 -8.51 -2.37
CA LEU A 419 -10.26 -7.75 -3.25
C LEU A 419 -10.78 -7.81 -4.68
N ASN A 420 -10.97 -6.65 -5.29
CA ASN A 420 -11.26 -6.55 -6.72
C ASN A 420 -10.08 -5.88 -7.44
N VAL A 421 -9.47 -6.59 -8.37
CA VAL A 421 -8.28 -6.19 -9.11
C VAL A 421 -8.67 -5.87 -10.53
N ILE A 422 -8.39 -4.64 -10.94
CA ILE A 422 -8.71 -4.17 -12.29
C ILE A 422 -7.40 -3.80 -13.00
N ASP A 423 -6.95 -4.73 -13.85
CA ASP A 423 -5.85 -4.50 -14.76
C ASP A 423 -6.29 -3.56 -15.90
N GLU A 424 -5.39 -2.74 -16.41
CA GLU A 424 -5.69 -1.67 -17.39
C GLU A 424 -6.90 -0.76 -17.05
N GLY A 425 -7.10 -0.44 -15.77
CA GLY A 425 -8.26 0.33 -15.30
C GLY A 425 -8.39 1.74 -15.90
N TRP A 426 -7.35 2.28 -16.55
CA TRP A 426 -7.45 3.55 -17.29
C TRP A 426 -8.33 3.45 -18.53
N LYS A 427 -8.40 2.28 -19.20
CA LYS A 427 -9.35 2.06 -20.31
C LYS A 427 -10.79 2.23 -19.85
N LEU A 428 -11.06 1.93 -18.57
CA LEU A 428 -12.37 2.15 -17.94
C LEU A 428 -12.61 3.59 -17.53
N LEU A 429 -11.56 4.38 -17.33
CA LEU A 429 -11.66 5.80 -16.94
C LEU A 429 -11.79 6.74 -18.13
N ASP A 430 -11.39 6.31 -19.33
CA ASP A 430 -11.51 7.09 -20.57
C ASP A 430 -12.94 7.07 -21.15
N PHE A 431 -13.85 6.30 -20.56
CA PHE A 431 -15.26 6.37 -20.92
C PHE A 431 -15.84 7.73 -20.48
N LYS A 432 -16.06 8.61 -21.46
CA LYS A 432 -16.58 10.00 -21.35
C LYS A 432 -17.95 10.15 -20.66
N ASN A 433 -18.49 9.11 -20.05
CA ASN A 433 -19.87 9.06 -19.64
C ASN A 433 -20.03 9.20 -18.11
N GLU A 434 -20.91 10.11 -17.69
CA GLU A 434 -21.11 10.45 -16.27
C GLU A 434 -21.73 9.29 -15.49
N LYS A 435 -22.69 8.54 -16.08
CA LYS A 435 -23.35 7.40 -15.43
C LYS A 435 -22.40 6.22 -15.20
N SER A 436 -21.64 5.80 -16.22
CA SER A 436 -20.72 4.67 -16.08
C SER A 436 -19.55 4.99 -15.14
N GLY A 437 -19.00 6.20 -15.24
CA GLY A 437 -17.97 6.69 -14.34
C GLY A 437 -18.46 6.93 -12.91
N ALA A 438 -19.74 7.25 -12.70
CA ALA A 438 -20.35 7.40 -11.36
C ALA A 438 -20.60 6.04 -10.71
N VAL A 439 -21.21 5.08 -11.41
CA VAL A 439 -21.39 3.70 -10.91
C VAL A 439 -20.04 3.11 -10.48
N TYR A 440 -19.00 3.32 -11.28
CA TYR A 440 -17.65 2.82 -10.98
C TYR A 440 -16.95 3.56 -9.84
N ARG A 441 -17.24 4.86 -9.64
CA ARG A 441 -16.67 5.68 -8.54
C ARG A 441 -17.42 5.53 -7.22
N GLU A 442 -18.71 5.22 -7.25
CA GLU A 442 -19.56 5.20 -6.05
C GLU A 442 -19.85 3.79 -5.53
N ARG A 443 -20.01 2.78 -6.42
CA ARG A 443 -20.45 1.43 -6.02
C ARG A 443 -19.32 0.46 -5.64
N LEU A 444 -18.22 0.46 -6.40
CA LEU A 444 -17.06 -0.42 -6.14
C LEU A 444 -16.28 -0.15 -4.83
N PRO A 445 -16.03 1.10 -4.40
CA PRO A 445 -15.16 1.37 -3.24
C PRO A 445 -15.84 1.23 -1.87
N TYR A 446 -17.16 1.06 -1.79
CA TYR A 446 -17.88 1.13 -0.50
C TYR A 446 -17.76 -0.13 0.38
N ARG A 447 -17.32 -1.28 -0.18
CA ARG A 447 -17.31 -2.58 0.54
C ARG A 447 -16.16 -3.53 0.20
N ALA A 448 -15.23 -3.11 -0.66
CA ALA A 448 -14.04 -3.88 -1.00
C ALA A 448 -12.87 -2.97 -1.34
N SER A 449 -11.66 -3.49 -1.13
CA SER A 449 -10.45 -2.90 -1.68
C SER A 449 -10.53 -2.99 -3.20
N THR A 450 -10.73 -1.85 -3.86
CA THR A 450 -10.65 -1.76 -5.31
C THR A 450 -9.24 -1.36 -5.70
N TYR A 451 -8.61 -2.22 -6.49
CA TYR A 451 -7.30 -1.98 -7.06
C TYR A 451 -7.43 -1.49 -8.51
N ARG A 452 -6.67 -0.46 -8.88
CA ARG A 452 -6.60 0.05 -10.26
C ARG A 452 -5.16 0.13 -10.76
N ARG A 453 -4.88 -0.51 -11.89
CA ARG A 453 -3.64 -0.35 -12.64
C ARG A 453 -3.75 0.79 -13.65
N ILE A 454 -2.80 1.73 -13.64
CA ILE A 454 -2.72 2.80 -14.63
C ILE A 454 -1.41 2.66 -15.42
N HIS A 455 -1.50 2.68 -16.75
CA HIS A 455 -0.35 2.71 -17.66
C HIS A 455 -0.04 4.14 -18.08
N HIS A 456 1.21 4.57 -17.94
CA HIS A 456 1.71 5.77 -18.59
C HIS A 456 2.28 5.39 -19.96
N HIS A 457 1.61 5.82 -21.05
CA HIS A 457 2.19 5.81 -22.39
C HIS A 457 3.01 7.10 -22.60
N HIS A 458 4.28 6.93 -23.00
CA HIS A 458 5.16 8.01 -23.45
C HIS A 458 4.75 8.49 -24.86
N ALA A 459 3.54 9.06 -25.00
CA ALA A 459 3.14 9.84 -26.17
C ALA A 459 1.74 10.42 -25.95
N GLU A 460 1.63 11.48 -25.15
CA GLU A 460 0.75 12.65 -25.36
C GLU A 460 0.80 13.51 -24.10
N HIS A 461 1.55 14.62 -24.17
CA HIS A 461 1.47 15.68 -23.18
C HIS A 461 0.12 16.40 -23.29
N ARG A 462 -0.95 15.80 -22.77
CA ARG A 462 -2.08 16.56 -22.24
C ARG A 462 -2.09 16.39 -20.74
N ARG A 463 -1.98 17.53 -20.03
CA ARG A 463 -2.17 17.59 -18.58
C ARG A 463 -3.52 16.94 -18.26
N LEU A 464 -3.51 15.74 -17.68
CA LEU A 464 -4.63 15.21 -16.92
C LEU A 464 -4.82 16.13 -15.70
N ARG A 465 -5.56 17.23 -15.88
CA ARG A 465 -6.14 17.96 -14.76
C ARG A 465 -7.29 17.09 -14.27
N LEU A 466 -7.10 16.47 -13.10
CA LEU A 466 -8.22 15.97 -12.31
C LEU A 466 -9.22 17.13 -12.12
N PRO A 467 -10.52 16.95 -12.42
CA PRO A 467 -11.50 18.04 -12.29
C PRO A 467 -11.56 18.54 -10.84
N ASP A 468 -11.58 19.87 -10.67
CA ASP A 468 -11.44 20.63 -9.41
C ASP A 468 -12.41 20.23 -8.28
N ARG A 469 -13.42 19.38 -8.55
CA ARG A 469 -14.32 18.82 -7.52
C ARG A 469 -13.68 17.69 -6.69
N LEU A 470 -12.57 17.10 -7.12
CA LEU A 470 -11.82 16.09 -6.35
C LEU A 470 -10.91 16.67 -5.25
N GLN A 471 -10.61 17.97 -5.28
CA GLN A 471 -9.68 18.59 -4.31
C GLN A 471 -10.27 18.86 -2.92
N ARG A 472 -11.61 18.79 -2.74
CA ARG A 472 -12.24 19.31 -1.50
C ARG A 472 -12.88 18.27 -0.57
N ARG A 473 -12.88 16.97 -0.88
CA ARG A 473 -13.42 15.95 0.05
C ARG A 473 -12.63 14.65 0.19
N THR A 474 -11.51 14.50 -0.50
CA THR A 474 -10.63 13.33 -0.40
C THR A 474 -9.19 13.80 -0.52
N CYS A 475 -8.63 14.40 0.53
CA CYS A 475 -7.18 14.57 0.62
C CYS A 475 -6.77 14.82 2.06
N SER A 476 -6.39 13.74 2.72
CA SER A 476 -5.38 13.75 3.76
C SER A 476 -4.69 12.39 3.74
N VAL A 477 -3.42 12.42 3.32
CA VAL A 477 -2.34 11.43 3.57
C VAL A 477 -2.35 10.12 2.75
N GLY A 478 -1.19 9.84 2.12
CA GLY A 478 -0.70 8.47 1.84
C GLY A 478 -0.68 7.98 0.38
N GLU A 479 -0.04 8.68 -0.56
CA GLU A 479 0.27 8.10 -1.88
C GLU A 479 1.46 7.13 -1.76
N LEU A 480 1.22 5.82 -1.84
CA LEU A 480 2.29 4.84 -2.06
C LEU A 480 2.60 4.76 -3.58
N ILE A 481 3.36 5.74 -4.08
CA ILE A 481 3.93 5.70 -5.42
C ILE A 481 5.19 4.84 -5.37
N VAL A 482 5.14 3.62 -5.93
CA VAL A 482 6.35 2.84 -6.22
C VAL A 482 6.94 3.38 -7.54
N GLN A 483 7.81 4.38 -7.43
CA GLN A 483 8.54 4.94 -8.57
C GLN A 483 9.69 4.00 -8.95
N GLY A 484 9.56 3.34 -10.10
CA GLY A 484 10.69 2.72 -10.79
C GLY A 484 11.51 3.79 -11.50
N HIS A 485 12.82 3.82 -11.25
CA HIS A 485 13.75 4.80 -11.81
C HIS A 485 13.68 4.91 -13.33
N SER A 486 13.37 6.11 -13.84
CA SER A 486 14.08 6.72 -14.98
C SER A 486 14.24 8.21 -14.69
N GLU A 487 15.42 8.73 -15.02
CA GLU A 487 15.96 10.02 -14.61
C GLU A 487 15.05 11.26 -14.75
N ALA A 488 15.31 12.22 -13.86
CA ALA A 488 14.92 13.64 -13.87
C ALA A 488 13.50 14.02 -13.41
N VAL A 489 13.34 14.24 -12.10
CA VAL A 489 12.66 15.44 -11.57
C VAL A 489 13.33 15.83 -10.24
N SER A 490 14.22 16.80 -10.31
CA SER A 490 14.63 17.62 -9.16
C SER A 490 13.52 18.62 -8.82
N GLU A 491 13.45 18.99 -7.55
CA GLU A 491 12.65 20.08 -6.93
C GLU A 491 11.35 19.65 -6.24
N GLY A 492 11.32 19.82 -4.91
CA GLY A 492 10.08 19.81 -4.12
C GLY A 492 10.08 18.98 -2.83
N ILE A 493 11.14 19.03 -2.02
CA ILE A 493 11.11 18.53 -0.64
C ILE A 493 10.20 19.46 0.18
N CYS A 494 9.06 18.96 0.64
CA CYS A 494 8.30 19.58 1.73
C CYS A 494 8.30 18.62 2.93
N GLN A 495 8.90 19.10 4.02
CA GLN A 495 8.94 18.50 5.35
C GLN A 495 7.52 18.25 5.90
N VAL A 496 7.28 17.04 6.42
CA VAL A 496 6.57 16.79 7.69
C VAL A 496 7.21 15.59 8.36
#